data_AF-A0A660ZL77-F1
#
_entry.id   AF-A0A660ZL77-F1
#
_cell.length_a   1.000
_cell.length_b   1.000
_cell.length_c   1.000
_cell.angle_alpha   90.00
_cell.angle_beta   90.00
_cell.angle_gamma   90.00
#
_symmetry.space_group_name_H-M   'P 1'
#
loop_
_entity.id
_entity.type
_entity.pdbx_description
1 polymer ?
#
loop_
_entity_poly.entity_id
_entity_poly.type
_entity_poly.pdbx_seq_one_letter_code
_entity_poly.pdbx_strand_id
1 'polypeptide(L)'
;GPVAEIVLQHHERLDGSGYPRGLKGDEILLEARILGVADVVEAMASHRPYRPAMGIDKALEEIKKYSGILYDPEVVKACLRVFEKGFTWTEKGGAKTPELVYERI
;
A
#
# COMPACT_ATOMS: atom_id res chain seq x y z
N GLY A 1 -14.54 17.25 1.79
CA GLY A 1 -14.39 16.73 3.17
C GLY A 1 -13.07 16.02 3.31
N PRO A 2 -12.63 15.64 4.52
CA PRO A 2 -11.28 15.10 4.78
C PRO A 2 -10.96 13.87 3.92
N VAL A 3 -11.94 12.99 3.67
CA VAL A 3 -11.77 11.82 2.78
C VAL A 3 -11.41 12.20 1.35
N ALA A 4 -12.00 13.26 0.80
CA ALA A 4 -11.69 13.69 -0.56
C ALA A 4 -10.23 14.15 -0.71
N GLU A 5 -9.70 14.78 0.35
CA GLU A 5 -8.32 15.24 0.38
C GLU A 5 -7.35 14.05 0.47
N ILE A 6 -7.67 13.03 1.28
CA ILE A 6 -6.91 11.79 1.38
C ILE A 6 -6.84 11.10 0.01
N VAL A 7 -7.99 10.96 -0.66
CA VAL A 7 -8.07 10.36 -1.99
C VAL A 7 -7.31 11.21 -3.03
N LEU A 8 -7.33 12.54 -2.93
CA LEU A 8 -6.57 13.38 -3.84
C LEU A 8 -5.05 13.21 -3.66
N GLN A 9 -4.60 12.98 -2.42
CA GLN A 9 -3.19 12.94 -2.06
C GLN A 9 -2.54 11.55 -2.12
N HIS A 10 -3.30 10.45 -2.24
CA HIS A 10 -2.72 9.10 -2.09
C HIS A 10 -1.69 8.71 -3.19
N HIS A 11 -1.61 9.48 -4.27
CA HIS A 11 -0.58 9.35 -5.31
C HIS A 11 0.61 10.32 -5.14
N GLU A 12 0.60 11.17 -4.12
CA GLU A 12 1.77 11.96 -3.72
C GLU A 12 2.89 11.05 -3.19
N ARG A 13 4.14 11.50 -3.29
CA ARG A 13 5.34 10.76 -2.87
C ARG A 13 6.19 11.65 -1.96
N LEU A 14 6.89 11.08 -0.99
CA LEU A 14 7.63 11.89 -0.01
C LEU A 14 8.66 12.84 -0.65
N ASP A 15 9.29 12.43 -1.75
CA ASP A 15 10.26 13.24 -2.50
C ASP A 15 9.62 14.32 -3.40
N GLY A 16 8.29 14.34 -3.52
CA GLY A 16 7.51 15.24 -4.38
C GLY A 16 7.43 14.84 -5.84
N SER A 17 7.84 13.62 -6.19
CA SER A 17 7.67 13.07 -7.55
C SER A 17 6.23 12.63 -7.84
N GLY A 18 5.37 12.60 -6.82
CA GLY A 18 3.96 12.25 -6.93
C GLY A 18 3.09 13.38 -7.47
N TYR A 19 1.79 13.11 -7.55
CA TYR A 19 0.80 14.00 -8.15
C TYR A 19 -0.50 13.97 -7.33
N PRO A 20 -1.40 14.98 -7.47
CA PRO A 20 -1.42 16.05 -8.47
C PRO A 20 -0.67 17.33 -8.11
N ARG A 21 -0.24 17.53 -6.86
CA ARG A 21 0.35 18.80 -6.39
C ARG A 21 1.85 18.72 -6.12
N GLY A 22 2.44 17.53 -6.11
CA GLY A 22 3.87 17.37 -5.85
C GLY A 22 4.23 17.69 -4.41
N LEU A 23 3.34 17.33 -3.48
CA LEU A 23 3.53 17.52 -2.04
C LEU A 23 4.70 16.67 -1.54
N LYS A 24 5.41 17.14 -0.49
CA LYS A 24 6.59 16.47 0.07
C LYS A 24 6.44 16.17 1.55
N GLY A 25 7.04 15.07 1.99
CA GLY A 25 7.16 14.76 3.41
C GLY A 25 5.82 14.89 4.17
N ASP A 26 5.82 15.78 5.17
CA ASP A 26 4.68 16.02 6.05
C ASP A 26 3.59 16.94 5.49
N GLU A 27 3.76 17.46 4.26
CA GLU A 27 2.66 18.10 3.52
C GLU A 27 1.58 17.08 3.13
N ILE A 28 1.94 15.79 3.09
CA ILE A 28 1.04 14.69 2.76
C ILE A 28 0.37 14.17 4.03
N LEU A 29 -0.96 14.12 4.03
CA LEU A 29 -1.76 13.56 5.10
C LEU A 29 -1.30 12.14 5.44
N LEU A 30 -1.23 11.80 6.73
CA LEU A 30 -0.83 10.47 7.19
C LEU A 30 -1.71 9.38 6.58
N GLU A 31 -3.03 9.62 6.52
CA GLU A 31 -4.00 8.70 5.93
C GLU A 31 -3.76 8.51 4.43
N ALA A 32 -3.31 9.55 3.72
CA ALA A 32 -2.94 9.45 2.31
C ALA A 32 -1.63 8.67 2.12
N ARG A 33 -0.66 8.83 3.01
CA ARG A 33 0.57 8.00 3.04
C ARG A 33 0.24 6.53 3.28
N ILE A 34 -0.66 6.23 4.23
CA ILE A 34 -1.16 4.87 4.48
C ILE A 34 -1.87 4.30 3.25
N LEU A 35 -2.80 5.06 2.67
CA LEU A 35 -3.55 4.63 1.50
C LEU A 35 -2.65 4.41 0.29
N GLY A 36 -1.66 5.27 0.05
CA GLY A 36 -0.72 5.16 -1.05
C GLY A 36 0.15 3.91 -0.97
N VAL A 37 0.63 3.52 0.22
CA VAL A 37 1.35 2.26 0.41
C VAL A 37 0.44 1.06 0.19
N ALA A 38 -0.79 1.09 0.72
CA ALA A 38 -1.76 0.01 0.52
C ALA A 38 -2.13 -0.18 -0.97
N ASP A 39 -2.35 0.92 -1.70
CA ASP A 39 -2.65 0.90 -3.14
C ASP A 39 -1.51 0.29 -3.96
N VAL A 40 -0.25 0.64 -3.66
CA VAL A 40 0.92 0.02 -4.33
C VAL A 40 0.97 -1.48 -4.10
N VAL A 41 0.79 -1.92 -2.84
CA VAL A 41 0.82 -3.35 -2.51
C VAL A 41 -0.29 -4.09 -3.24
N GLU A 42 -1.52 -3.59 -3.20
CA GLU A 42 -2.66 -4.19 -3.89
C GLU A 42 -2.47 -4.20 -5.41
N ALA A 43 -2.03 -3.08 -6.00
CA ALA A 43 -1.83 -2.97 -7.45
C ALA A 43 -0.77 -3.91 -8.00
N MET A 44 0.24 -4.26 -7.20
CA MET A 44 1.30 -5.22 -7.58
C MET A 44 0.94 -6.67 -7.28
N ALA A 45 0.26 -6.93 -6.15
CA ALA A 45 -0.08 -8.27 -5.71
C ALA A 45 -1.33 -8.86 -6.39
N SER A 46 -2.21 -8.01 -6.93
CA SER A 46 -3.45 -8.46 -7.57
C SER A 46 -3.31 -8.74 -9.06
N HIS A 47 -3.95 -9.82 -9.49
CA HIS A 47 -4.07 -10.15 -10.91
C HIS A 47 -5.13 -9.24 -11.52
N ARG A 48 -4.77 -8.54 -12.59
CA ARG A 48 -5.71 -7.75 -13.40
C ARG A 48 -5.87 -8.38 -14.78
N PRO A 49 -6.97 -8.16 -15.51
CA PRO A 49 -7.22 -8.80 -16.81
C PRO A 49 -6.08 -8.65 -17.84
N TYR A 50 -5.21 -7.64 -17.67
CA TYR A 50 -4.08 -7.32 -18.56
C TYR A 50 -2.73 -7.27 -17.85
N ARG A 51 -2.67 -7.64 -16.56
CA ARG A 51 -1.43 -7.62 -15.77
C ARG A 51 -1.46 -8.81 -14.80
N PRO A 52 -0.69 -9.88 -15.08
CA PRO A 52 -0.53 -10.95 -14.09
C PRO A 52 0.05 -10.37 -12.81
N ALA A 53 -0.38 -10.90 -11.67
CA ALA A 53 0.15 -10.50 -10.38
C ALA A 53 1.67 -10.70 -10.35
N MET A 54 2.40 -9.72 -9.82
CA MET A 54 3.84 -9.90 -9.57
C MET A 54 4.11 -10.73 -8.31
N GLY A 55 3.06 -11.00 -7.53
CA GLY A 55 3.14 -11.68 -6.25
C GLY A 55 3.32 -10.71 -5.08
N ILE A 56 2.89 -11.14 -3.90
CA ILE A 56 2.97 -10.33 -2.69
C ILE A 56 4.42 -10.00 -2.31
N ASP A 57 5.35 -10.95 -2.48
CA ASP A 57 6.76 -10.74 -2.14
C ASP A 57 7.38 -9.58 -2.91
N LYS A 58 7.09 -9.48 -4.22
CA LYS A 58 7.55 -8.38 -5.06
C LYS A 58 6.95 -7.04 -4.65
N ALA A 59 5.70 -7.04 -4.23
CA ALA A 59 5.04 -5.83 -3.72
C ALA A 59 5.68 -5.35 -2.40
N LEU A 60 5.99 -6.28 -1.49
CA LEU A 60 6.67 -5.97 -0.22
C LEU A 60 8.13 -5.53 -0.44
N GLU A 61 8.84 -6.14 -1.41
CA GLU A 61 10.18 -5.71 -1.82
C GLU A 61 10.19 -4.28 -2.36
N GLU A 62 9.20 -3.91 -3.19
CA GLU A 62 9.08 -2.56 -3.75
C GLU A 62 8.96 -1.49 -2.67
N ILE A 63 8.01 -1.65 -1.74
CA ILE A 63 7.78 -0.66 -0.69
C ILE A 63 8.97 -0.59 0.28
N LYS A 64 9.68 -1.71 0.52
CA LYS A 64 10.93 -1.74 1.29
C LYS A 64 12.03 -0.95 0.59
N LYS A 65 12.22 -1.19 -0.71
CA LYS A 65 13.28 -0.58 -1.53
C LYS A 65 13.17 0.95 -1.57
N TYR A 66 11.96 1.49 -1.63
CA TYR A 66 11.72 2.94 -1.74
C TYR A 66 11.24 3.59 -0.44
N SER A 67 11.34 2.88 0.69
CA SER A 67 11.08 3.42 2.03
C SER A 67 12.00 4.60 2.35
N GLY A 68 11.42 5.73 2.79
CA GLY A 68 12.15 6.97 3.07
C GLY A 68 12.47 7.82 1.83
N ILE A 69 12.13 7.34 0.63
CA ILE A 69 12.29 8.08 -0.64
C ILE A 69 10.91 8.41 -1.20
N LEU A 70 10.13 7.37 -1.55
CA LEU A 70 8.79 7.52 -2.10
C LEU A 70 7.72 7.35 -1.03
N TYR A 71 7.99 6.49 -0.05
CA TYR A 71 7.03 6.05 0.96
C TYR A 71 7.49 6.39 2.36
N ASP A 72 6.54 6.64 3.25
CA ASP A 72 6.81 6.87 4.67
C ASP A 72 7.36 5.60 5.35
N PRO A 73 8.55 5.68 5.99
CA PRO A 73 9.16 4.53 6.65
C PRO A 73 8.28 3.87 7.72
N GLU A 74 7.54 4.66 8.50
CA GLU A 74 6.71 4.11 9.58
C GLU A 74 5.45 3.44 9.03
N VAL A 75 4.90 3.97 7.92
CA VAL A 75 3.80 3.34 7.19
C VAL A 75 4.26 2.04 6.54
N VAL A 76 5.42 2.03 5.86
CA VAL A 76 5.99 0.81 5.27
C VAL A 76 6.19 -0.24 6.35
N LYS A 77 6.83 0.13 7.47
CA LYS A 77 7.05 -0.76 8.61
C LYS A 77 5.74 -1.29 9.19
N ALA A 78 4.67 -0.48 9.26
CA ALA A 78 3.36 -0.93 9.68
C ALA A 78 2.73 -1.93 8.71
N CYS A 79 2.81 -1.67 7.40
CA CYS A 79 2.32 -2.56 6.37
C CYS A 79 3.02 -3.93 6.43
N LEU A 80 4.35 -3.95 6.55
CA LEU A 80 5.13 -5.19 6.68
C LEU A 80 4.68 -6.04 7.87
N ARG A 81 4.47 -5.41 9.04
CA ARG A 81 3.98 -6.09 10.23
C ARG A 81 2.60 -6.75 10.04
N VAL A 82 1.75 -6.22 9.17
CA VAL A 82 0.43 -6.84 8.89
C VAL A 82 0.62 -8.18 8.17
N PHE A 83 1.53 -8.25 7.21
CA PHE A 83 1.86 -9.49 6.51
C PHE A 83 2.64 -10.48 7.39
N GLU A 84 3.56 -10.00 8.22
CA GLU A 84 4.25 -10.83 9.23
C GLU A 84 3.26 -11.50 10.20
N LYS A 85 2.11 -10.86 10.47
CA LYS A 85 1.02 -11.40 11.29
C LYS A 85 0.08 -12.35 10.52
N GLY A 86 0.44 -12.77 9.31
CA GLY A 86 -0.32 -13.76 8.55
C GLY A 86 -1.49 -13.18 7.77
N PHE A 87 -1.48 -11.91 7.42
CA PHE A 87 -2.47 -11.39 6.48
C PHE A 87 -2.38 -12.12 5.13
N THR A 88 -3.53 -12.58 4.62
CA THR A 88 -3.65 -13.15 3.28
C THR A 88 -4.93 -12.66 2.60
N TRP A 89 -4.96 -12.74 1.27
CA TRP A 89 -6.17 -12.52 0.49
C TRP A 89 -6.88 -13.85 0.32
N THR A 90 -8.12 -13.98 0.77
CA THR A 90 -8.94 -15.16 0.50
C THR A 90 -9.75 -14.99 -0.78
N GLU A 91 -9.91 -16.05 -1.54
CA GLU A 91 -10.85 -16.07 -2.67
C GLU A 91 -12.21 -16.52 -2.18
N LYS A 92 -13.21 -15.61 -2.20
CA LYS A 92 -14.62 -15.98 -2.06
C LYS A 92 -15.40 -15.42 -3.25
N GLY A 93 -15.99 -16.31 -4.05
CA GLY A 93 -16.93 -15.93 -5.09
C GLY A 93 -16.37 -15.03 -6.21
N GLY A 94 -15.08 -15.17 -6.55
CA GLY A 94 -14.43 -14.39 -7.61
C GLY A 94 -13.89 -13.01 -7.18
N ALA A 95 -14.09 -12.61 -5.92
CA ALA A 95 -13.48 -11.43 -5.34
C ALA A 95 -12.43 -11.82 -4.28
N LYS A 96 -11.29 -11.12 -4.28
CA LYS A 96 -10.27 -11.24 -3.24
C LYS A 96 -10.72 -10.43 -2.01
N THR A 97 -10.81 -11.08 -0.86
CA THR A 97 -11.14 -10.43 0.42
C THR A 97 -9.94 -10.45 1.37
N PRO A 98 -9.59 -9.33 2.01
CA PRO A 98 -8.54 -9.28 3.02
C PRO A 98 -8.95 -10.04 4.29
N GLU A 99 -8.15 -11.02 4.74
CA GLU A 99 -8.33 -11.72 6.03
C GLU A 99 -6.99 -11.86 6.77
N LEU A 100 -7.01 -11.70 8.10
CA LEU A 100 -5.86 -12.01 8.97
C LEU A 100 -5.93 -13.49 9.35
N VAL A 101 -4.92 -14.26 8.95
CA VAL A 101 -4.80 -15.67 9.34
C VAL A 101 -4.15 -15.73 10.72
N TYR A 102 -4.96 -15.96 11.75
CA TYR A 102 -4.44 -16.41 13.03
C TYR A 102 -4.28 -17.93 12.97
N GLU A 103 -3.04 -18.43 13.01
CA GLU A 103 -2.82 -19.84 13.30
C GLU A 103 -3.19 -20.13 14.76
N ARG A 104 -3.97 -21.19 14.91
CA ARG A 104 -4.41 -21.80 16.16
C ARG A 104 -3.17 -22.25 16.93
N ILE A 105 -3.01 -21.74 18.15
CA ILE A 105 -2.27 -22.46 19.20
C ILE A 105 -3.10 -23.69 19.58
#